data_AF-A0A4S8PAK6-F1
#
_entry.id   AF-A0A4S8PAK6-F1
#
_cell.length_a   1.000
_cell.length_b   1.000
_cell.length_c   1.000
_cell.angle_alpha   90.00
_cell.angle_beta   90.00
_cell.angle_gamma   90.00
#
_symmetry.space_group_name_H-M   'P 1'
#
loop_
_entity.id
_entity.type
_entity.pdbx_description
1 polymer ?
#
loop_
_entity_poly.entity_id
_entity_poly.type
_entity_poly.pdbx_seq_one_letter_code
_entity_poly.pdbx_strand_id
1 'polypeptide(L)'
;MSNGKAKQMPVLHSDEEAEAFVENADLSEYDLSGFKPVQFEFEKKSAQLNMRLPEALLSAIKAKAQERGIPYTRLIREALEKTVAN
;
A
#
# COMPACT_ATOMS: atom_id res chain seq x y z
N MET A 1 -5.14 -2.84 18.83
CA MET A 1 -5.54 -3.43 20.12
C MET A 1 -6.10 -4.81 19.84
N SER A 2 -5.37 -5.89 20.13
CA SER A 2 -5.95 -7.24 20.02
C SER A 2 -6.93 -7.43 21.18
N ASN A 3 -8.21 -7.54 20.84
CA ASN A 3 -9.24 -7.82 21.82
C ASN A 3 -9.17 -9.32 22.15
N GLY A 4 -9.04 -9.70 23.42
CA GLY A 4 -8.80 -11.09 23.86
C GLY A 4 -9.92 -12.11 23.58
N LYS A 5 -10.82 -11.82 22.62
CA LYS A 5 -11.95 -12.66 22.18
C LYS A 5 -12.09 -12.76 20.65
N ALA A 6 -11.16 -12.19 19.88
CA ALA A 6 -11.26 -12.19 18.42
C ALA A 6 -11.03 -13.60 17.84
N LYS A 7 -11.85 -14.01 16.86
CA LYS A 7 -11.75 -15.27 16.13
C LYS A 7 -10.48 -15.28 15.27
N GLN A 8 -9.86 -16.45 15.11
CA GLN A 8 -8.74 -16.58 14.18
C GLN A 8 -9.22 -16.45 12.74
N MET A 9 -8.41 -15.83 11.88
CA MET A 9 -8.74 -15.67 10.46
C MET A 9 -8.73 -17.05 9.78
N PRO A 10 -9.76 -17.42 9.01
CA PRO A 10 -9.79 -18.71 8.32
C PRO A 10 -8.72 -18.77 7.21
N VAL A 11 -8.32 -19.99 6.86
CA VAL A 11 -7.51 -20.22 5.66
C VAL A 11 -8.45 -20.18 4.46
N LEU A 12 -8.19 -19.26 3.52
CA LEU A 12 -8.94 -19.09 2.29
C LEU A 12 -8.04 -19.57 1.14
N HIS A 13 -8.55 -20.45 0.29
CA HIS A 13 -7.79 -21.16 -0.73
C HIS A 13 -7.95 -20.57 -2.15
N SER A 14 -8.91 -19.67 -2.35
CA SER A 14 -9.09 -18.93 -3.60
C SER A 14 -9.53 -17.49 -3.36
N ASP A 15 -9.35 -16.64 -4.37
CA ASP A 15 -9.84 -15.26 -4.36
C ASP A 15 -11.37 -15.22 -4.26
N GLU A 16 -12.08 -16.12 -4.95
CA GLU A 16 -13.55 -16.25 -4.89
C GLU A 16 -14.03 -16.59 -3.47
N GLU A 17 -13.32 -17.48 -2.77
CA GLU A 17 -13.62 -17.82 -1.37
C GLU A 17 -13.37 -16.62 -0.45
N ALA A 18 -12.30 -15.86 -0.70
CA ALA A 18 -11.98 -14.67 0.06
C ALA A 18 -13.02 -13.56 -0.16
N GLU A 19 -13.48 -13.35 -1.39
CA GLU A 19 -14.54 -12.40 -1.73
C GLU A 19 -15.84 -12.77 -1.00
N ALA A 20 -16.27 -14.03 -1.11
CA ALA A 20 -17.48 -14.51 -0.43
C ALA A 20 -17.38 -14.39 1.10
N PHE A 21 -16.21 -14.64 1.68
CA PHE A 21 -15.98 -14.48 3.10
C PHE A 21 -16.13 -13.02 3.53
N VAL A 22 -15.46 -12.09 2.85
CA VAL A 22 -15.51 -10.65 3.18
C VAL A 22 -16.90 -10.06 2.99
N GLU A 23 -17.66 -10.53 2.01
CA GLU A 23 -19.03 -10.07 1.75
C GLU A 23 -20.00 -10.43 2.89
N ASN A 24 -19.82 -11.60 3.52
CA ASN A 24 -20.78 -12.16 4.46
C ASN A 24 -20.33 -12.09 5.94
N ALA A 25 -19.03 -11.99 6.22
CA ALA A 25 -18.49 -12.01 7.57
C ALA A 25 -18.36 -10.60 8.17
N ASP A 26 -18.70 -10.46 9.46
CA ASP A 26 -18.30 -9.27 10.23
C ASP A 26 -16.81 -9.37 10.62
N LEU A 27 -15.97 -8.61 9.92
CA LEU A 27 -14.52 -8.60 10.13
C LEU A 27 -14.10 -8.05 11.49
N SER A 28 -14.97 -7.32 12.20
CA SER A 28 -14.65 -6.80 13.55
C SER A 28 -14.55 -7.91 14.60
N GLU A 29 -15.09 -9.10 14.31
CA GLU A 29 -15.01 -10.26 15.18
C GLU A 29 -13.69 -11.04 15.06
N TYR A 30 -12.84 -10.73 14.06
CA TYR A 30 -11.64 -11.50 13.74
C TYR A 30 -10.35 -10.81 14.20
N ASP A 31 -9.32 -11.60 14.43
CA ASP A 31 -7.98 -11.12 14.78
C ASP A 31 -7.28 -10.60 13.52
N LEU A 32 -7.27 -9.28 13.37
CA LEU A 32 -6.62 -8.57 12.27
C LEU A 32 -5.16 -8.18 12.58
N SER A 33 -4.59 -8.60 13.71
CA SER A 33 -3.24 -8.17 14.15
C SER A 33 -2.11 -8.59 13.20
N GLY A 34 -2.31 -9.64 12.40
CA GLY A 34 -1.36 -10.09 11.38
C GLY A 34 -1.38 -9.27 10.08
N PHE A 35 -2.39 -8.43 9.88
CA PHE A 35 -2.54 -7.63 8.66
C PHE A 35 -1.58 -6.44 8.68
N LYS A 36 -0.97 -6.15 7.53
CA LYS A 36 -0.13 -4.97 7.34
C LYS A 36 -0.92 -3.94 6.53
N PRO A 37 -0.91 -2.65 6.92
CA PRO A 37 -1.54 -1.62 6.12
C PRO A 37 -0.88 -1.58 4.74
N VAL A 38 -1.69 -1.66 3.70
CA VAL A 38 -1.26 -1.48 2.31
C VAL A 38 -1.83 -0.17 1.80
N GLN A 39 -0.95 0.71 1.32
CA GLN A 39 -1.37 1.91 0.59
C GLN A 39 -1.56 1.57 -0.89
N PHE A 40 -2.81 1.50 -1.31
CA PHE A 40 -3.16 1.43 -2.72
C PHE A 40 -3.17 2.85 -3.31
N GLU A 41 -2.65 2.97 -4.53
CA GLU A 41 -2.66 4.21 -5.29
C GLU A 41 -4.04 4.35 -5.96
N PHE A 42 -5.03 4.85 -5.23
CA PHE A 42 -6.42 4.94 -5.71
C PHE A 42 -6.66 6.15 -6.63
N GLU A 43 -5.83 7.20 -6.52
CA GLU A 43 -6.02 8.41 -7.34
C GLU A 43 -5.56 8.21 -8.78
N LYS A 44 -6.43 8.60 -9.72
CA LYS A 44 -6.12 8.61 -11.15
C LYS A 44 -4.99 9.60 -11.42
N LYS A 45 -4.04 9.20 -12.26
CA LYS A 45 -2.91 10.03 -12.73
C LYS A 45 -3.42 11.12 -13.68
N SER A 46 -3.98 12.20 -13.14
CA SER A 46 -4.70 13.24 -13.88
C SER A 46 -3.85 14.46 -14.27
N ALA A 47 -2.70 14.66 -13.63
CA ALA A 47 -1.81 15.80 -13.87
C ALA A 47 -0.34 15.36 -14.00
N GLN A 48 0.46 16.18 -14.70
CA GLN A 48 1.90 15.97 -14.88
C GLN A 48 2.72 16.98 -14.07
N LEU A 49 3.81 16.52 -13.46
CA LEU A 49 4.83 17.37 -12.83
C LEU A 49 6.06 17.43 -13.74
N ASN A 50 6.33 18.60 -14.30
CA ASN A 50 7.52 18.84 -15.12
C ASN A 50 8.51 19.70 -14.33
N MET A 51 9.67 19.15 -13.97
CA MET A 51 10.70 19.86 -13.20
C MET A 51 12.12 19.42 -13.56
N ARG A 52 13.10 20.28 -13.27
CA ARG A 52 14.53 19.95 -13.38
C ARG A 52 15.05 19.39 -12.06
N LEU A 53 15.91 18.38 -12.15
CA LEU A 53 16.58 17.75 -11.01
C LEU A 53 18.07 17.63 -11.30
N PRO A 54 18.95 17.73 -10.28
CA PRO A 54 20.34 17.32 -10.42
C PRO A 54 20.43 15.86 -10.85
N GLU A 55 21.35 15.55 -11.76
CA GLU A 55 21.53 14.18 -12.29
C GLU A 55 21.80 13.15 -11.17
N ALA A 56 22.68 13.52 -10.24
CA ALA A 56 23.00 12.67 -9.09
C ALA A 56 21.76 12.30 -8.25
N LEU A 57 20.83 13.25 -8.07
CA LEU A 57 19.59 13.02 -7.33
C LEU A 57 18.66 12.07 -8.08
N LEU A 58 18.49 12.27 -9.39
CA LEU A 58 17.67 11.38 -10.21
C LEU A 58 18.21 9.95 -10.21
N SER A 59 19.53 9.78 -10.29
CA SER A 59 20.19 8.48 -10.21
C SER A 59 19.97 7.79 -8.87
N ALA A 60 20.10 8.52 -7.75
CA ALA A 60 19.83 7.98 -6.42
C ALA A 60 18.36 7.54 -6.24
N ILE A 61 17.41 8.31 -6.77
CA ILE A 61 15.98 7.95 -6.75
C ILE A 61 15.74 6.66 -7.53
N LYS A 62 16.34 6.51 -8.72
CA LYS A 62 16.20 5.29 -9.53
C LYS A 62 16.77 4.06 -8.83
N ALA A 63 17.96 4.17 -8.23
CA ALA A 63 18.57 3.08 -7.47
C ALA A 63 17.68 2.63 -6.30
N LYS A 64 17.20 3.59 -5.49
CA LYS A 64 16.30 3.30 -4.35
C LYS A 64 14.96 2.68 -4.77
N ALA A 65 14.43 3.08 -5.92
CA ALA A 65 13.21 2.50 -6.46
C ALA A 65 13.42 1.06 -6.94
N GLN A 66 14.57 0.78 -7.56
CA GLN A 66 14.98 -0.56 -7.98
C GLN A 66 15.15 -1.51 -6.79
N GLU A 67 15.79 -1.08 -5.70
CA GLU A 67 15.90 -1.84 -4.46
C GLU A 67 14.53 -2.25 -3.88
N ARG A 68 13.52 -1.39 -4.08
CA ARG A 68 12.14 -1.63 -3.65
C ARG A 68 11.28 -2.37 -4.68
N GLY A 69 11.79 -2.62 -5.88
CA GLY A 69 11.02 -3.24 -6.98
C GLY A 69 9.84 -2.39 -7.48
N ILE A 70 9.90 -1.05 -7.35
CA ILE A 70 8.84 -0.14 -7.78
C ILE A 70 9.32 0.83 -8.87
N PRO A 71 8.41 1.39 -9.69
CA PRO A 71 8.76 2.48 -10.60
C PRO A 71 9.29 3.70 -9.83
N TYR A 72 10.35 4.34 -10.32
CA TYR A 72 10.93 5.52 -9.66
C TYR A 72 9.96 6.70 -9.56
N THR A 73 9.01 6.82 -10.49
CA THR A 73 7.93 7.81 -10.44
C THR A 73 6.97 7.59 -9.27
N ARG A 74 6.74 6.32 -8.87
CA ARG A 74 5.98 5.98 -7.67
C ARG A 74 6.72 6.43 -6.42
N LEU A 75 8.04 6.19 -6.35
CA LEU A 75 8.86 6.64 -5.23
C LEU A 75 8.82 8.17 -5.07
N ILE A 76 8.89 8.92 -6.17
CA ILE A 76 8.77 10.39 -6.16
C ILE A 76 7.41 10.81 -5.61
N ARG A 77 6.33 10.18 -6.09
CA ARG A 77 4.98 10.48 -5.62
C ARG A 77 4.81 10.21 -4.13
N GLU A 78 5.22 9.05 -3.64
CA GLU A 78 5.15 8.71 -2.21
C GLU A 78 5.91 9.74 -1.35
N ALA A 79 7.03 10.28 -1.84
CA ALA A 79 7.77 11.33 -1.15
C ALA A 79 6.99 12.67 -1.12
N LEU A 80 6.34 13.03 -2.22
CA LEU A 80 5.49 14.24 -2.29
C LEU A 80 4.25 14.10 -1.40
N GLU A 81 3.57 12.96 -1.44
CA GLU A 81 2.41 12.65 -0.59
C GLU A 81 2.78 12.77 0.90
N LYS A 82 3.92 12.19 1.31
CA LYS A 82 4.42 12.33 2.69
C LYS A 82 4.77 13.76 3.09
N THR A 83 5.05 14.63 2.12
CA THR A 83 5.36 16.04 2.39
C THR A 83 4.08 16.86 2.59
N VAL A 84 2.95 16.48 1.98
CA VAL A 84 1.68 17.21 2.05
C VAL A 84 0.68 16.60 3.03
N ALA A 85 0.76 15.30 3.29
CA ALA A 85 -0.07 14.60 4.25
C ALA A 85 0.50 14.85 5.66
N ASN A 86 -0.12 15.78 6.39
CA ASN A 86 0.06 15.96 7.83
C ASN A 86 -0.79 14.95 8.60
#